data_AF-A0A645JBY7-F1
#
_entry.id   AF-A0A645JBY7-F1
#
_cell.length_a   1.000
_cell.length_b   1.000
_cell.length_c   1.000
_cell.angle_alpha   90.00
_cell.angle_beta   90.00
_cell.angle_gamma   90.00
#
_symmetry.space_group_name_H-M   'P 1'
#
loop_
_entity.id
_entity.type
_entity.pdbx_description
1 polymer ?
#
loop_
_entity_poly.entity_id
_entity_poly.type
_entity_poly.pdbx_seq_one_letter_code
_entity_poly.pdbx_strand_id
1 'polypeptide(L)'
;MSFAQLTQRAGNFLVSRKDEPNFNWTDLKGSSVIGGRIGGMPELVLEYVLKENGLTPGSDMEIINNISFTSTSGAFVADVGDYTVEFEPVATTLEEQGNGHIVASLGEASGKYALL
;
A
#
# COMPACT_ATOMS: atom_id res chain seq x y z
N MET A 1 1.63 12.27 17.97
CA MET A 1 0.93 10.97 18.08
C MET A 1 2.00 9.90 18.18
N SER A 2 1.85 8.91 19.06
CA SER A 2 2.89 7.91 19.34
C SER A 2 2.64 6.62 18.54
N PHE A 3 3.70 6.07 17.96
CA PHE A 3 3.80 4.83 17.17
C PHE A 3 3.10 3.60 17.79
N ALA A 4 2.79 3.63 19.09
CA ALA A 4 2.25 2.50 19.85
C ALA A 4 0.76 2.17 19.60
N GLN A 5 -0.03 3.05 18.97
CA GLN A 5 -1.46 2.80 18.72
C GLN A 5 -1.79 2.06 17.42
N LEU A 6 -0.78 1.68 16.62
CA LEU A 6 -0.92 0.90 15.38
C LEU A 6 -1.06 -0.63 15.59
N THR A 7 -0.98 -1.11 16.83
CA THR A 7 -0.82 -2.55 17.13
C THR A 7 -2.11 -3.38 17.17
N GLN A 8 -3.14 -3.03 16.39
CA GLN A 8 -4.32 -3.92 16.25
C GLN A 8 -4.83 -4.13 14.82
N ARG A 9 -4.22 -3.55 13.78
CA ARG A 9 -4.72 -3.68 12.41
C ARG A 9 -3.55 -3.90 11.45
N ALA A 10 -3.79 -4.67 10.38
CA ALA A 10 -2.77 -5.22 9.48
C ALA A 10 -1.56 -4.27 9.29
N GLY A 11 -0.36 -4.76 9.61
CA GLY A 11 0.88 -3.97 9.61
C GLY A 11 1.43 -3.67 8.21
N ASN A 12 0.55 -3.55 7.21
CA ASN A 12 0.89 -3.17 5.84
C ASN A 12 0.44 -1.74 5.53
N PHE A 13 1.30 -1.05 4.81
CA PHE A 13 1.19 0.37 4.52
C PHE A 13 1.34 0.59 3.02
N LEU A 14 0.63 1.59 2.51
CA LEU A 14 0.82 2.07 1.16
C LEU A 14 1.90 3.15 1.19
N VAL A 15 2.94 2.96 0.39
CA VAL A 15 4.06 3.88 0.26
C VAL A 15 4.01 4.48 -1.14
N SER A 16 4.05 5.80 -1.24
CA SER A 16 4.12 6.56 -2.49
C SER A 16 5.55 7.02 -2.77
N ARG A 17 5.90 7.20 -4.05
CA ARG A 17 7.15 7.90 -4.43
C ARG A 17 7.12 9.38 -4.09
N LYS A 18 5.93 9.96 -4.01
CA LYS A 18 5.73 11.39 -3.81
C LYS A 18 5.17 11.64 -2.42
N ASP A 19 5.54 12.78 -1.85
CA ASP A 19 4.90 13.26 -0.65
C ASP A 19 3.45 13.68 -0.99
N GLU A 20 2.49 12.98 -0.41
CA GLU A 20 1.05 13.16 -0.65
C GLU A 20 0.33 13.37 0.69
N PRO A 21 0.52 14.53 1.35
CA PRO A 21 0.02 14.77 2.71
C PRO A 21 -1.51 14.78 2.81
N ASN A 22 -2.22 14.85 1.68
CA ASN A 22 -3.68 14.80 1.59
C ASN A 22 -4.15 13.63 0.71
N PHE A 23 -3.41 12.52 0.73
CA PHE A 23 -3.71 11.33 -0.07
C PHE A 23 -5.18 10.90 0.03
N ASN A 24 -5.78 10.63 -1.12
CA ASN A 24 -7.07 9.96 -1.25
C ASN A 24 -6.89 8.69 -2.07
N TRP A 25 -7.64 7.64 -1.76
CA TRP A 25 -7.57 6.38 -2.51
C TRP A 25 -7.78 6.57 -4.02
N THR A 26 -8.61 7.53 -4.42
CA THR A 26 -8.84 7.89 -5.83
C THR A 26 -7.60 8.42 -6.57
N ASP A 27 -6.58 8.86 -5.84
CA ASP A 27 -5.31 9.34 -6.41
C ASP A 27 -4.52 8.19 -7.04
N LEU A 28 -4.88 6.94 -6.71
CA LEU A 28 -4.33 5.76 -7.34
C LEU A 28 -4.84 5.51 -8.78
N LYS A 29 -5.77 6.32 -9.30
CA LYS A 29 -6.24 6.17 -10.67
C LYS A 29 -5.13 6.49 -11.68
N GLY A 30 -4.93 5.60 -12.63
CA GLY A 30 -3.89 5.68 -13.65
C GLY A 30 -2.49 5.38 -13.14
N SER A 31 -2.35 4.99 -11.86
CA SER A 31 -1.07 4.63 -11.28
C SER A 31 -0.81 3.13 -11.32
N SER A 32 0.42 2.77 -10.99
CA SER A 32 0.86 1.39 -10.80
C SER A 32 1.20 1.14 -9.33
N VAL A 33 0.74 0.03 -8.77
CA VAL A 33 0.98 -0.35 -7.38
C VAL A 33 1.64 -1.71 -7.33
N ILE A 34 2.80 -1.80 -6.68
CA ILE A 34 3.39 -3.10 -6.32
C ILE A 34 2.55 -3.69 -5.20
N GLY A 35 1.79 -4.74 -5.54
CA GLY A 35 0.91 -5.43 -4.64
C GLY A 35 1.56 -6.65 -3.98
N GLY A 36 0.72 -7.43 -3.32
CA GLY A 36 1.11 -8.69 -2.71
C GLY A 36 1.00 -9.87 -3.68
N ARG A 37 1.32 -11.06 -3.19
CA ARG A 37 1.04 -12.29 -3.93
C ARG A 37 -0.48 -12.43 -4.15
N ILE A 38 -0.90 -12.66 -5.40
CA ILE A 38 -2.29 -12.95 -5.77
C ILE A 38 -2.91 -14.00 -4.83
N GLY A 39 -4.09 -13.69 -4.29
CA GLY A 39 -4.83 -14.54 -3.34
C GLY A 39 -4.22 -14.63 -1.94
N GLY A 40 -3.11 -13.92 -1.67
CA GLY A 40 -2.57 -13.74 -0.34
C GLY A 40 -3.35 -12.67 0.44
N MET A 41 -3.40 -12.81 1.76
CA MET A 41 -4.05 -11.83 2.64
C MET A 41 -3.65 -10.36 2.40
N PRO A 42 -2.37 -10.00 2.16
CA PRO A 42 -2.01 -8.60 1.93
C PRO A 42 -2.68 -8.03 0.67
N GLU A 43 -2.75 -8.85 -0.39
CA GLU A 43 -3.36 -8.47 -1.66
C GLU A 43 -4.89 -8.38 -1.54
N LEU A 44 -5.51 -9.35 -0.86
CA LEU A 44 -6.96 -9.31 -0.63
C LEU A 44 -7.40 -8.10 0.19
N VAL A 45 -6.58 -7.67 1.15
CA VAL A 45 -6.84 -6.44 1.93
C VAL A 45 -6.70 -5.19 1.05
N LEU A 46 -5.69 -5.13 0.18
CA LEU A 46 -5.55 -4.04 -0.79
C LEU A 46 -6.76 -3.99 -1.72
N GLU A 47 -7.10 -5.09 -2.38
CA GLU A 47 -8.25 -5.18 -3.28
C GLU A 47 -9.57 -4.80 -2.60
N TYR A 48 -9.76 -5.22 -1.34
CA TYR A 48 -10.93 -4.84 -0.56
C TYR A 48 -10.99 -3.33 -0.33
N VAL A 49 -9.89 -2.71 0.12
CA VAL A 49 -9.84 -1.26 0.33
C VAL A 49 -10.05 -0.50 -0.98
N LEU A 50 -9.46 -0.94 -2.08
CA LEU A 50 -9.67 -0.34 -3.41
C LEU A 50 -11.15 -0.40 -3.81
N LYS A 51 -11.78 -1.57 -3.64
CA LYS A 51 -13.19 -1.77 -3.96
C LYS A 51 -14.12 -0.88 -3.13
N GLU A 52 -13.87 -0.74 -1.83
CA GLU A 52 -14.66 0.13 -0.95
C GLU A 52 -14.53 1.61 -1.33
N ASN A 53 -13.42 1.99 -1.99
CA ASN A 53 -13.21 3.32 -2.54
C ASN A 53 -13.62 3.44 -4.03
N GLY A 54 -14.31 2.43 -4.57
CA GLY A 54 -14.85 2.43 -5.94
C GLY A 54 -13.79 2.30 -7.03
N LEU A 55 -12.67 1.64 -6.74
CA LEU A 55 -11.57 1.39 -7.68
C LEU A 55 -11.54 -0.06 -8.12
N THR A 56 -11.22 -0.27 -9.40
CA THR A 56 -11.13 -1.60 -10.01
C THR A 56 -9.71 -1.86 -10.51
N PRO A 57 -8.94 -2.76 -9.85
CA PRO A 57 -7.65 -3.23 -10.35
C PRO A 57 -7.72 -3.72 -11.81
N GLY A 58 -6.72 -3.37 -12.61
CA GLY A 58 -6.65 -3.68 -14.05
C GLY A 58 -7.49 -2.77 -14.95
N SER A 59 -8.36 -1.93 -14.39
CA SER A 59 -9.14 -0.93 -15.14
C SER A 59 -8.77 0.49 -14.72
N ASP A 60 -8.86 0.79 -13.42
CA ASP A 60 -8.54 2.12 -12.87
C ASP A 60 -7.05 2.28 -12.57
N MET A 61 -6.33 1.17 -12.37
CA MET A 61 -4.92 1.15 -11.98
C MET A 61 -4.28 -0.20 -12.34
N GLU A 62 -2.95 -0.24 -12.43
CA GLU A 62 -2.20 -1.49 -12.56
C GLU A 62 -1.77 -2.01 -11.19
N ILE A 63 -1.95 -3.31 -10.97
CA ILE A 63 -1.40 -4.00 -9.82
C ILE A 63 -0.27 -4.94 -10.28
N ILE A 64 0.94 -4.69 -9.79
CA ILE A 64 2.15 -5.44 -10.12
C ILE A 64 2.35 -6.55 -9.09
N ASN A 65 1.88 -7.76 -9.40
CA ASN A 65 1.91 -8.93 -8.49
C ASN A 65 2.89 -10.03 -8.93
N ASN A 66 3.77 -9.74 -9.90
CA ASN A 66 4.79 -10.66 -10.40
C ASN A 66 6.16 -10.48 -9.72
N ILE A 67 6.23 -9.68 -8.64
CA ILE A 67 7.43 -9.45 -7.84
C ILE A 67 7.35 -10.30 -6.56
N SER A 68 8.45 -10.95 -6.20
CA SER A 68 8.53 -11.65 -4.91
C SER A 68 8.34 -10.66 -3.77
N PHE A 69 7.61 -11.05 -2.73
CA PHE A 69 7.41 -10.24 -1.52
C PHE A 69 8.72 -9.70 -0.91
N THR A 70 9.80 -10.49 -0.98
CA THR A 70 11.13 -10.08 -0.46
C THR A 70 11.83 -9.04 -1.32
N SER A 71 11.26 -8.68 -2.47
CA SER A 71 11.88 -7.85 -3.51
C SER A 71 11.03 -6.62 -3.86
N THR A 72 9.86 -6.45 -3.26
CA THR A 72 8.95 -5.32 -3.54
C THR A 72 9.60 -3.98 -3.22
N SER A 73 10.22 -3.85 -2.05
CA SER A 73 10.91 -2.61 -1.65
C SER A 73 12.12 -2.30 -2.52
N GLY A 74 12.89 -3.31 -2.92
CA GLY A 74 14.01 -3.14 -3.86
C GLY A 74 13.55 -2.76 -5.26
N ALA A 75 12.46 -3.35 -5.75
CA ALA A 75 11.86 -2.99 -7.02
C ALA A 75 11.30 -1.56 -6.99
N PHE A 76 10.66 -1.18 -5.89
CA PHE A 76 10.20 0.17 -5.65
C PHE A 76 11.35 1.18 -5.66
N VAL A 77 12.46 0.92 -4.95
CA VAL A 77 13.66 1.77 -5.03
C VAL A 77 14.24 1.83 -6.45
N ALA A 78 14.08 0.77 -7.25
CA ALA A 78 14.52 0.68 -8.64
C ALA A 78 13.50 1.22 -9.68
N ASP A 79 12.63 2.15 -9.28
CA ASP A 79 11.64 2.81 -10.15
C ASP A 79 10.56 1.91 -10.75
N VAL A 80 10.25 0.77 -10.11
CA VAL A 80 9.06 -0.04 -10.43
C VAL A 80 7.87 0.41 -9.59
N GLY A 81 6.72 0.63 -10.23
CA GLY A 81 5.50 1.05 -9.55
C GLY A 81 5.53 2.51 -9.07
N ASP A 82 4.39 3.18 -9.04
CA ASP A 82 4.22 4.50 -8.43
C ASP A 82 4.03 4.39 -6.91
N TYR A 83 3.45 3.26 -6.48
CA TYR A 83 3.23 2.90 -5.08
C TYR A 83 3.73 1.48 -4.80
N THR A 84 3.99 1.17 -3.53
CA THR A 84 4.22 -0.20 -3.05
C THR A 84 3.46 -0.45 -1.75
N VAL A 85 3.01 -1.69 -1.55
CA VAL A 85 2.46 -2.15 -0.26
C VAL A 85 3.55 -2.86 0.52
N GLU A 86 3.94 -2.28 1.65
CA GLU A 86 5.05 -2.77 2.48
C GLU A 86 4.62 -3.01 3.92
N PHE A 87 5.25 -3.99 4.57
CA PHE A 87 5.06 -4.24 5.99
C PHE A 87 6.08 -3.49 6.83
N GLU A 88 5.78 -3.24 8.09
CA GLU A 88 6.81 -2.80 9.03
C GLU A 88 7.84 -3.90 9.30
N PRO A 89 9.14 -3.54 9.46
CA PRO A 89 9.70 -2.20 9.47
C PRO A 89 10.08 -1.62 8.09
N VAL A 90 9.78 -2.33 6.99
CA VAL A 90 10.22 -1.97 5.63
C VAL A 90 9.60 -0.64 5.17
N ALA A 91 8.31 -0.43 5.46
CA ALA A 91 7.62 0.83 5.17
C ALA A 91 8.32 2.03 5.84
N THR A 92 8.54 1.96 7.16
CA THR A 92 9.27 3.01 7.90
C THR A 92 10.70 3.17 7.36
N THR A 93 11.37 2.07 7.03
CA THR A 93 12.74 2.12 6.48
C THR A 93 12.79 2.87 5.15
N LEU A 94 11.81 2.68 4.26
CA LEU A 94 11.74 3.40 2.99
C LEU A 94 11.55 4.91 3.22
N GLU A 95 10.69 5.29 4.16
CA GLU A 95 10.43 6.68 4.51
C GLU A 95 11.65 7.36 5.14
N GLU A 96 12.28 6.72 6.13
CA GLU A 96 13.48 7.24 6.80
C GLU A 96 14.67 7.40 5.84
N GLN A 97 14.76 6.57 4.81
CA GLN A 97 15.78 6.66 3.77
C GLN A 97 15.44 7.66 2.65
N GLY A 98 14.26 8.28 2.68
CA GLY A 98 13.80 9.20 1.65
C GLY A 98 13.49 8.51 0.32
N ASN A 99 13.27 7.19 0.34
CA ASN A 99 12.96 6.38 -0.83
C ASN A 99 11.45 6.26 -1.10
N GLY A 100 10.62 6.80 -0.21
CA GLY A 100 9.17 6.86 -0.36
C GLY A 100 8.52 7.58 0.82
N HIS A 101 7.19 7.67 0.80
CA HIS A 101 6.37 8.33 1.81
C HIS A 101 5.21 7.43 2.19
N ILE A 102 5.00 7.18 3.48
CA ILE A 102 3.83 6.41 3.92
C ILE A 102 2.60 7.28 3.78
N VAL A 103 1.68 6.90 2.89
CA VAL A 103 0.48 7.71 2.57
C VAL A 103 -0.80 7.13 3.15
N ALA A 104 -0.83 5.83 3.48
CA ALA A 104 -1.99 5.20 4.12
C ALA A 104 -1.64 3.91 4.87
N SER A 105 -2.41 3.59 5.91
CA SER A 105 -2.43 2.26 6.53
C SER A 105 -3.57 1.43 5.93
N LEU A 106 -3.25 0.26 5.36
CA LEU A 106 -4.25 -0.67 4.85
C LEU A 106 -5.04 -1.31 6.00
N GLY A 107 -4.38 -1.56 7.14
CA GLY A 107 -5.05 -2.04 8.36
C GLY A 107 -6.12 -1.06 8.88
N GLU A 108 -5.82 0.23 8.92
CA GLU A 108 -6.78 1.25 9.31
C GLU A 108 -7.93 1.37 8.29
N ALA A 109 -7.57 1.45 7.00
CA ALA A 109 -8.54 1.57 5.92
C ALA A 109 -9.49 0.37 5.86
N SER A 110 -8.97 -0.86 5.92
CA SER A 110 -9.79 -2.07 5.93
C SER A 110 -10.64 -2.18 7.19
N GLY A 111 -10.11 -1.81 8.37
CA GLY A 111 -10.87 -1.79 9.62
C GLY A 111 -12.03 -0.80 9.68
N LYS A 112 -11.98 0.30 8.90
CA LYS A 112 -13.11 1.23 8.73
C LYS A 112 -14.31 0.56 8.07
N TYR A 113 -14.05 -0.44 7.21
CA TYR A 113 -15.08 -1.13 6.44
C TYR A 113 -15.39 -2.53 6.98
N ALA A 114 -14.48 -3.15 7.75
CA ALA A 114 -14.63 -4.49 8.34
C ALA A 114 -15.53 -4.57 9.60
N LEU A 115 -16.44 -3.61 9.80
CA LEU A 115 -17.49 -3.69 10.82
C LEU A 115 -18.83 -4.06 10.17
N LEU A 116 -18.96 -5.36 9.86
CA LEU A 116 -20.20 -6.13 9.78
C LEU A 116 -19.98 -7.48 10.46
#